data_AF-A0A386WQB0-F1
#
_entry.id   AF-A0A386WQB0-F1
#
_cell.length_a   1.000
_cell.length_b   1.000
_cell.length_c   1.000
_cell.angle_alpha   90.00
_cell.angle_beta   90.00
_cell.angle_gamma   90.00
#
_symmetry.space_group_name_H-M   'P 1'
#
loop_
_entity.id
_entity.type
_entity.pdbx_description
1 polymer ?
#
loop_
_entity_poly.entity_id
_entity_poly.type
_entity_poly.pdbx_seq_one_letter_code
_entity_poly.pdbx_strand_id
1 'polypeptide(L)'
;MPVLATQATAATITTMAGTVEELEARLDRGDWLLPGEVAKLLGIDRTTVIRAYLNPDPPRIRYRRRAGAGGYRECHPDDVRRELNARRQVYGDE
;
A
#
# COMPACT_ATOMS: atom_id res chain seq x y z
N MET A 1 14.07 -33.36 -8.94
CA MET A 1 13.94 -31.97 -9.46
C MET A 1 12.65 -31.39 -8.88
N PRO A 2 12.68 -30.63 -7.78
CA PRO A 2 11.46 -30.10 -7.18
C PRO A 2 10.93 -28.93 -8.01
N VAL A 3 9.69 -29.06 -8.51
CA VAL A 3 8.94 -27.98 -9.16
C VAL A 3 8.43 -27.02 -8.09
N LEU A 4 8.85 -25.76 -8.22
CA LEU A 4 8.45 -24.65 -7.37
C LEU A 4 6.92 -24.51 -7.42
N ALA A 5 6.27 -24.73 -6.28
CA ALA A 5 4.85 -24.42 -6.11
C ALA A 5 4.67 -22.90 -6.21
N THR A 6 4.22 -22.45 -7.38
CA THR A 6 3.66 -21.11 -7.57
C THR A 6 2.52 -20.95 -6.57
N GLN A 7 2.75 -20.17 -5.51
CA GLN A 7 1.66 -19.67 -4.67
C GLN A 7 0.84 -18.69 -5.52
N ALA A 8 -0.24 -19.21 -6.10
CA ALA A 8 -1.33 -18.40 -6.60
C ALA A 8 -2.05 -17.81 -5.38
N THR A 9 -1.61 -16.65 -4.90
CA THR A 9 -2.36 -15.90 -3.90
C THR A 9 -3.63 -15.37 -4.58
N ALA A 10 -4.70 -16.15 -4.45
CA ALA A 10 -6.06 -15.66 -4.59
C ALA A 10 -6.24 -14.57 -3.53
N ALA A 11 -6.00 -13.32 -3.92
CA ALA A 11 -6.35 -12.16 -3.14
C ALA A 11 -7.87 -12.05 -3.13
N THR A 12 -8.49 -12.82 -2.23
CA THR A 12 -9.90 -12.74 -1.87
C THR A 12 -10.25 -11.28 -1.65
N ILE A 13 -11.08 -10.76 -2.55
CA ILE A 13 -11.70 -9.45 -2.45
C ILE A 13 -12.74 -9.58 -1.33
N THR A 14 -12.29 -9.37 -0.11
CA THR A 14 -13.16 -9.11 1.03
C THR A 14 -12.57 -7.90 1.72
N THR A 15 -13.41 -6.88 1.84
CA THR A 15 -13.21 -5.66 2.60
C THR A 15 -12.99 -6.00 4.07
N MET A 16 -11.89 -6.67 4.41
CA MET A 16 -11.33 -6.62 5.75
C MET A 16 -10.48 -5.37 5.75
N ALA A 17 -11.09 -4.28 6.22
CA ALA A 17 -10.36 -3.21 6.83
C ALA A 17 -9.51 -3.80 7.96
N GLY A 18 -8.40 -4.47 7.62
CA GLY A 18 -7.43 -4.91 8.59
C GLY A 18 -7.06 -3.71 9.44
N THR A 19 -6.87 -3.97 10.73
CA THR A 19 -6.31 -3.01 11.66
C THR A 19 -5.00 -2.44 11.10
N VAL A 20 -4.59 -1.26 11.58
CA VAL A 20 -3.32 -0.64 11.15
C VAL A 20 -2.17 -1.65 11.31
N GLU A 21 -2.18 -2.43 12.39
CA GLU A 21 -1.20 -3.49 12.67
C GLU A 21 -1.14 -4.57 11.58
N GLU A 22 -2.29 -5.04 11.08
CA GLU A 22 -2.34 -6.01 9.98
C GLU A 22 -1.82 -5.41 8.67
N LEU A 23 -2.12 -4.14 8.41
CA LEU A 23 -1.62 -3.43 7.24
C LEU A 23 -0.11 -3.22 7.32
N GLU A 24 0.44 -2.98 8.51
CA GLU A 24 1.89 -2.90 8.75
C GLU A 24 2.57 -4.26 8.55
N ALA A 25 1.98 -5.34 9.07
CA ALA A 25 2.50 -6.69 8.84
C ALA A 25 2.51 -7.05 7.34
N ARG A 26 1.48 -6.65 6.59
CA ARG A 26 1.44 -6.81 5.13
C ARG A 26 2.51 -5.98 4.43
N LEU A 27 2.69 -4.74 4.88
CA LEU A 27 3.73 -3.85 4.36
C LEU A 27 5.13 -4.46 4.56
N ASP A 28 5.38 -5.05 5.73
CA ASP A 28 6.65 -5.71 6.08
C ASP A 28 6.94 -6.94 5.19
N ARG A 29 5.89 -7.70 4.84
CA ARG A 29 5.98 -8.81 3.88
C ARG A 29 6.18 -8.36 2.43
N GLY A 30 6.09 -7.06 2.13
CA GLY A 30 6.18 -6.52 0.78
C GLY A 30 4.89 -6.70 -0.04
N ASP A 31 3.74 -6.83 0.62
CA ASP A 31 2.44 -6.86 -0.07
C ASP A 31 2.10 -5.48 -0.64
N TRP A 32 1.55 -5.46 -1.85
CA TRP A 32 1.02 -4.23 -2.45
C TRP A 32 -0.29 -3.83 -1.79
N LEU A 33 -0.45 -2.55 -1.50
CA LEU A 33 -1.59 -2.02 -0.74
C LEU A 33 -2.49 -1.13 -1.60
N LEU A 34 -3.78 -1.14 -1.33
CA LEU A 34 -4.74 -0.24 -1.98
C LEU A 34 -4.61 1.19 -1.42
N PRO A 35 -5.03 2.22 -2.16
CA PRO A 35 -4.91 3.62 -1.72
C PRO A 35 -5.73 3.90 -0.45
N GLY A 36 -6.80 3.13 -0.23
CA GLY A 36 -7.59 3.21 1.01
C GLY A 36 -6.93 2.54 2.22
N GLU A 37 -6.07 1.55 2.01
CA GLU A 37 -5.27 0.94 3.07
C GLU A 37 -4.08 1.84 3.44
N VAL A 38 -3.41 2.39 2.42
CA VAL A 38 -2.34 3.39 2.60
C VAL A 38 -2.85 4.63 3.33
N ALA A 39 -4.07 5.08 2.99
CA ALA A 39 -4.72 6.19 3.68
C ALA A 39 -4.84 5.96 5.19
N LYS A 40 -5.25 4.75 5.60
CA LYS A 40 -5.35 4.37 7.02
C LYS A 40 -3.99 4.33 7.70
N LEU A 41 -2.98 3.71 7.07
CA LEU A 41 -1.62 3.65 7.60
C LEU A 41 -1.01 5.03 7.83
N LEU A 42 -1.25 5.93 6.87
CA LEU A 42 -0.70 7.29 6.90
C LEU A 42 -1.57 8.27 7.71
N GLY A 43 -2.73 7.85 8.20
CA GLY A 43 -3.68 8.71 8.93
C GLY A 43 -4.24 9.86 8.09
N ILE A 44 -4.43 9.66 6.78
CA ILE A 44 -4.91 10.69 5.83
C ILE A 44 -6.08 10.17 4.99
N ASP A 45 -6.76 11.08 4.28
CA ASP A 45 -7.80 10.70 3.34
C ASP A 45 -7.28 9.95 2.11
N ARG A 46 -8.08 9.00 1.63
CA ARG A 46 -7.84 8.28 0.36
C ARG A 46 -7.66 9.24 -0.82
N THR A 47 -8.41 10.34 -0.85
CA THR A 47 -8.29 11.37 -1.90
C THR A 47 -6.92 12.03 -1.87
N THR A 48 -6.35 12.26 -0.69
CA THR A 48 -5.00 12.79 -0.51
C THR A 48 -3.96 11.81 -1.03
N VAL A 49 -4.10 10.52 -0.76
CA VAL A 49 -3.22 9.48 -1.35
C VAL A 49 -3.24 9.56 -2.88
N ILE A 50 -4.43 9.65 -3.48
CA ILE A 50 -4.55 9.70 -4.94
C ILE A 50 -3.95 11.00 -5.50
N ARG A 51 -4.30 12.16 -4.95
CA ARG A 51 -3.91 13.46 -5.51
C ARG A 51 -2.46 13.83 -5.21
N ALA A 52 -1.99 13.60 -4.00
CA ALA A 52 -0.68 14.06 -3.53
C ALA A 52 0.43 13.01 -3.69
N TYR A 53 0.08 11.73 -3.89
CA TYR A 53 1.09 10.66 -4.01
C TYR A 53 1.07 9.95 -5.35
N LEU A 54 -0.12 9.66 -5.90
CA LEU A 54 -0.26 8.87 -7.13
C LEU A 54 -0.37 9.70 -8.42
N ASN A 55 -0.98 10.88 -8.34
CA ASN A 55 -1.19 11.77 -9.49
C ASN A 55 -0.06 12.79 -9.80
N PRO A 56 0.85 13.18 -8.89
CA PRO A 56 1.97 14.07 -9.26
C PRO A 56 2.85 13.44 -10.35
N ASP A 57 3.56 14.29 -11.10
CA ASP A 57 4.55 13.87 -12.08
C ASP A 57 5.94 14.45 -11.70
N PRO A 58 6.90 13.61 -11.25
CA PRO A 58 6.79 12.17 -11.04
C PRO A 58 5.94 11.80 -9.80
N PRO A 59 5.32 10.61 -9.76
CA PRO A 59 4.53 10.16 -8.62
C PRO A 59 5.43 9.90 -7.41
N ARG A 60 5.00 10.31 -6.21
CA ARG A 60 5.74 10.08 -4.96
C ARG A 60 5.73 8.61 -4.55
N ILE A 61 4.64 7.90 -4.84
CA ILE A 61 4.50 6.47 -4.61
C ILE A 61 4.26 5.79 -5.94
N ARG A 62 5.12 4.83 -6.29
CA ARG A 62 4.93 4.00 -7.48
C ARG A 62 3.65 3.19 -7.33
N TYR A 63 2.96 2.99 -8.45
CA TYR A 63 1.73 2.20 -8.47
C TYR A 63 1.65 1.29 -9.67
N ARG A 64 0.93 0.18 -9.51
CA ARG A 64 0.55 -0.70 -10.61
C ARG A 64 -0.97 -0.75 -10.72
N ARG A 65 -1.49 -1.02 -11.91
CA ARG A 65 -2.92 -1.25 -12.10
C ARG A 65 -3.17 -2.74 -12.06
N ARG A 66 -4.05 -3.20 -11.16
CA ARG A 66 -4.49 -4.60 -11.16
C ARG A 66 -5.37 -4.85 -12.40
N ALA A 67 -5.05 -5.91 -13.14
CA ALA A 67 -5.88 -6.36 -14.26
C ALA A 67 -7.10 -7.10 -13.74
N GLY A 68 -8.30 -6.71 -14.19
CA GLY A 68 -9.57 -7.28 -13.74
C GLY A 68 -10.14 -6.59 -12.50
N ALA A 69 -11.41 -6.20 -12.57
CA ALA A 69 -12.19 -5.46 -11.57
C ALA A 69 -11.81 -3.98 -11.39
N GLY A 70 -12.06 -3.12 -12.39
CA GLY A 70 -12.20 -1.67 -12.15
C GLY A 70 -10.91 -0.83 -12.16
N GLY A 71 -9.75 -1.40 -12.52
CA GLY A 71 -8.52 -0.62 -12.71
C GLY A 71 -7.96 -0.01 -11.43
N TYR A 72 -8.14 -0.69 -10.30
CA TYR A 72 -7.59 -0.24 -9.03
C TYR A 72 -6.06 -0.10 -9.11
N ARG A 73 -5.57 1.05 -8.63
CA ARG A 73 -4.14 1.33 -8.49
C ARG A 73 -3.69 0.77 -7.15
N GLU A 74 -2.71 -0.11 -7.15
CA GLU A 74 -2.05 -0.62 -5.95
C GLU A 74 -0.74 0.14 -5.75
N CYS A 75 -0.47 0.56 -4.52
CA CYS A 75 0.71 1.32 -4.10
C CYS A 75 1.88 0.39 -3.76
N HIS A 76 3.08 0.79 -4.15
CA HIS A 76 4.31 0.04 -3.90
C HIS A 76 4.68 0.06 -2.41
N PRO A 77 4.96 -1.11 -1.79
CA PRO A 77 5.22 -1.22 -0.35
C PRO A 77 6.42 -0.39 0.12
N ASP A 78 7.58 -0.45 -0.57
CA ASP A 78 8.76 0.32 -0.14
C ASP A 78 8.53 1.83 -0.07
N ASP A 79 7.78 2.39 -1.03
CA ASP A 79 7.52 3.83 -1.06
C ASP A 79 6.53 4.22 0.04
N VAL A 80 5.53 3.36 0.32
CA VAL A 80 4.61 3.53 1.45
C VAL A 80 5.37 3.46 2.77
N ARG A 81 6.30 2.51 2.94
CA ARG A 81 7.14 2.40 4.14
C ARG A 81 8.01 3.63 4.32
N ARG A 82 8.60 4.15 3.24
CA ARG A 82 9.39 5.38 3.26
C ARG A 82 8.57 6.58 3.74
N GLU A 83 7.36 6.75 3.21
CA GLU A 83 6.47 7.85 3.59
C GLU A 83 5.92 7.69 5.03
N LEU A 84 5.65 6.46 5.46
CA LEU A 84 5.27 6.18 6.85
C LEU A 84 6.41 6.51 7.82
N ASN A 85 7.64 6.10 7.49
CA ASN A 85 8.82 6.40 8.29
C ASN A 85 9.11 7.91 8.33
N ALA A 86 9.03 8.61 7.19
CA ALA A 86 9.20 10.06 7.12
C ALA A 86 8.17 10.79 8.00
N ARG A 87 6.91 10.35 8.04
CA ARG A 87 5.91 10.89 8.95
C ARG A 87 6.26 10.62 10.41
N ARG A 88 6.61 9.37 10.75
CA ARG A 88 7.00 9.01 12.13
C ARG A 88 8.21 9.82 12.62
N GLN A 89 9.17 10.11 11.74
CA GLN A 89 10.31 10.98 12.07
C GLN A 89 9.88 12.42 12.37
N VAL A 90 8.89 12.96 11.66
CA VAL A 90 8.36 14.31 11.93
C VAL A 90 7.60 14.39 13.26
N TYR A 91 7.02 13.30 13.73
CA TYR A 91 6.35 13.21 15.04
C TYR A 91 7.25 12.67 16.17
N GLY A 92 8.52 12.36 15.88
CA GLY A 92 9.43 11.68 16.79
C GLY A 92 10.48 12.58 17.45
N ASP A 93 10.29 13.90 17.44
CA ASP A 93 11.18 14.86 18.08
C ASP A 93 10.49 15.40 19.35
N GLU A 94 10.70 14.68 20.46
CA GLU A 94 10.57 15.18 21.84
C GLU A 94 11.89 14.93 22.58
#